data_AF-A0A7W8M7N4-F1
#
_entry.id   AF-A0A7W8M7N4-F1
#
_cell.length_a   1.000
_cell.length_b   1.000
_cell.length_c   1.000
_cell.angle_alpha   90.00
_cell.angle_beta   90.00
_cell.angle_gamma   90.00
#
_symmetry.space_group_name_H-M   'P 1'
#
loop_
_entity.id
_entity.type
_entity.pdbx_description
1 polymer ?
#
loop_
_entity_poly.entity_id
_entity_poly.type
_entity_poly.pdbx_seq_one_letter_code
_entity_poly.pdbx_strand_id
1 'polypeptide(L)'
;MLDFSDQSVAAEFRVINDGVMGGVSNSRLSQIDGALRFEGQVSLDNNGGFASFRGPLRVPAGAAALLVTLRGDGQRYKLTLKLDDSNATAQYQARFSAPREWTTLRFSPADFTASFRGRPVAAPPLDFGGVRSVGVLISDGQAGAFRVELRTLRAE
;
A
#
# COMPACT_ATOMS: atom_id res chain seq x y z
N MET A 1 2.56 -15.16 4.42
CA MET A 1 2.91 -14.10 5.39
C MET A 1 4.09 -13.33 4.84
N LEU A 2 4.09 -12.01 4.97
CA LEU A 2 5.23 -11.14 4.72
C LEU A 2 5.77 -10.70 6.08
N ASP A 3 7.05 -10.94 6.31
CA ASP A 3 7.80 -10.44 7.46
C ASP A 3 8.89 -9.51 6.94
N PHE A 4 8.76 -8.22 7.24
CA PHE A 4 9.67 -7.21 6.74
C PHE A 4 10.96 -7.08 7.57
N SER A 5 11.16 -7.94 8.57
CA SER A 5 12.47 -8.16 9.16
C SER A 5 13.37 -9.03 8.27
N ASP A 6 12.79 -9.78 7.33
CA ASP A 6 13.52 -10.52 6.30
C ASP A 6 13.88 -9.58 5.14
N GLN A 7 15.19 -9.44 4.89
CA GLN A 7 15.71 -8.59 3.83
C GLN A 7 15.31 -9.09 2.43
N SER A 8 15.15 -10.40 2.24
CA SER A 8 14.72 -10.98 0.96
C SER A 8 13.29 -10.56 0.63
N VAL A 9 12.40 -10.57 1.62
CA VAL A 9 11.02 -10.08 1.48
C VAL A 9 11.01 -8.58 1.18
N ALA A 10 11.77 -7.78 1.92
CA ALA A 10 11.83 -6.33 1.71
C ALA A 10 12.35 -5.95 0.31
N ALA A 11 13.30 -6.72 -0.24
CA ALA A 11 13.90 -6.47 -1.56
C ALA A 11 12.92 -6.70 -2.73
N GLU A 12 11.82 -7.41 -2.53
CA GLU A 12 10.78 -7.63 -3.56
C GLU A 12 9.87 -6.41 -3.78
N PHE A 13 9.97 -5.40 -2.92
CA PHE A 13 9.15 -4.19 -2.98
C PHE A 13 9.86 -3.05 -3.70
N ARG A 14 9.08 -2.28 -4.46
CA ARG A 14 9.58 -1.12 -5.23
C ARG A 14 8.65 0.08 -5.10
N VAL A 15 9.24 1.27 -5.15
CA VAL A 15 8.51 2.55 -5.15
C VAL A 15 7.87 2.84 -6.50
N ILE A 16 6.76 3.59 -6.47
CA ILE A 16 6.02 4.11 -7.61
C ILE A 16 5.54 5.50 -7.24
N ASN A 17 6.01 6.52 -7.96
CA ASN A 17 5.64 7.91 -7.76
C ASN A 17 4.92 8.47 -9.00
N ASP A 18 4.40 9.69 -8.88
CA ASP A 18 3.60 10.41 -9.87
C ASP A 18 4.36 10.97 -11.10
N GLY A 19 5.54 10.45 -11.41
CA GLY A 19 6.43 11.01 -12.44
C GLY A 19 5.94 10.95 -13.89
N VAL A 20 4.87 10.22 -14.20
CA VAL A 20 4.38 10.03 -15.59
C VAL A 20 3.90 11.34 -16.24
N MET A 21 3.38 12.29 -15.45
CA MET A 21 2.90 13.60 -15.93
C MET A 21 3.78 14.77 -15.47
N GLY A 22 5.02 14.49 -15.04
CA GLY A 22 5.93 15.49 -14.48
C GLY A 22 5.71 15.76 -12.99
N GLY A 23 4.91 14.94 -12.30
CA GLY A 23 4.78 14.96 -10.85
C GLY A 23 6.15 14.81 -10.17
N VAL A 24 6.32 15.54 -9.08
CA VAL A 24 7.62 15.67 -8.38
C VAL A 24 7.60 15.04 -6.98
N SER A 25 6.63 14.17 -6.70
CA SER A 25 6.64 13.39 -5.47
C SER A 25 7.82 12.42 -5.48
N ASN A 26 8.48 12.29 -4.34
CA ASN A 26 9.60 11.37 -4.16
C ASN A 26 9.37 10.49 -2.96
N SER A 27 9.92 9.27 -3.04
CA SER A 27 9.83 8.31 -1.96
C SER A 27 10.93 7.27 -2.05
N ARG A 28 11.19 6.61 -0.93
CA ARG A 28 12.14 5.52 -0.82
C ARG A 28 11.62 4.42 0.07
N LEU A 29 12.16 3.22 -0.13
CA LEU A 29 12.05 2.10 0.78
C LEU A 29 13.39 1.88 1.47
N SER A 30 13.34 1.60 2.76
CA SER A 30 14.50 1.17 3.54
C SER A 30 14.06 0.17 4.60
N GLN A 31 14.94 -0.76 4.95
CA GLN A 31 14.71 -1.65 6.07
C GLN A 31 15.33 -1.03 7.32
N ILE A 32 14.55 -0.92 8.40
CA ILE A 32 14.98 -0.35 9.68
C ILE A 32 14.21 -0.99 10.83
N ASP A 33 14.90 -1.35 11.91
CA ASP A 33 14.32 -1.92 13.13
C ASP A 33 13.37 -3.12 12.86
N GLY A 34 13.73 -3.97 11.89
CA GLY A 34 12.93 -5.13 11.48
C GLY A 34 11.63 -4.79 10.75
N ALA A 35 11.54 -3.61 10.13
CA ALA A 35 10.39 -3.15 9.38
C ALA A 35 10.79 -2.54 8.02
N LEU A 36 9.86 -2.56 7.08
CA LEU A 36 9.95 -1.84 5.82
C LEU A 36 9.43 -0.42 6.04
N ARG A 37 10.34 0.55 6.02
CA ARG A 37 10.01 1.99 6.07
C ARG A 37 9.78 2.51 4.66
N PHE A 38 8.60 3.09 4.48
CA PHE A 38 8.22 3.89 3.33
C PHE A 38 8.10 5.36 3.74
N GLU A 39 8.94 6.20 3.14
CA GLU A 39 8.99 7.63 3.47
C GLU A 39 9.34 8.47 2.25
N GLY A 40 9.03 9.77 2.32
CA GLY A 40 9.30 10.70 1.25
C GLY A 40 8.56 12.01 1.38
N GLN A 41 8.37 12.69 0.25
CA GLN A 41 7.65 13.95 0.12
C GLN A 41 6.61 13.83 -0.99
N VAL A 42 5.34 14.07 -0.68
CA VAL A 42 4.29 14.26 -1.68
C VAL A 42 4.22 15.73 -2.06
N SER A 43 4.20 16.02 -3.36
CA SER A 43 3.91 17.35 -3.92
C SER A 43 2.67 17.29 -4.81
N LEU A 44 1.87 18.36 -4.79
CA LEU A 44 0.74 18.55 -5.70
C LEU A 44 1.14 19.28 -6.99
N ASP A 45 2.40 19.70 -7.11
CA ASP A 45 2.91 20.36 -8.30
C ASP A 45 2.83 19.44 -9.52
N ASN A 46 2.67 20.04 -10.70
CA ASN A 46 2.57 19.34 -11.99
C ASN A 46 1.47 18.28 -12.06
N ASN A 47 0.33 18.53 -11.40
CA ASN A 47 -0.78 17.58 -11.28
C ASN A 47 -0.37 16.24 -10.64
N GLY A 48 0.67 16.27 -9.79
CA GLY A 48 1.08 15.16 -8.97
C GLY A 48 0.13 14.91 -7.79
N GLY A 49 0.68 14.33 -6.74
CA GLY A 49 0.01 14.13 -5.46
C GLY A 49 -0.08 12.69 -5.03
N PHE A 50 0.86 11.82 -5.47
CA PHE A 50 0.97 10.51 -4.86
C PHE A 50 2.39 9.93 -4.79
N ALA A 51 2.59 9.14 -3.76
CA ALA A 51 3.71 8.22 -3.64
C ALA A 51 3.18 6.85 -3.20
N SER A 52 3.77 5.78 -3.71
CA SER A 52 3.37 4.42 -3.39
C SER A 52 4.57 3.49 -3.39
N PHE A 53 4.40 2.33 -2.77
CA PHE A 53 5.22 1.18 -3.05
C PHE A 53 4.34 -0.05 -3.26
N ARG A 54 4.87 -1.07 -3.93
CA ARG A 54 4.21 -2.37 -4.06
C ARG A 54 5.20 -3.52 -4.16
N GLY A 55 4.73 -4.71 -3.85
CA GLY A 55 5.44 -5.98 -3.98
C GLY A 55 4.46 -7.14 -4.08
N PRO A 56 4.97 -8.37 -4.26
CA PRO A 56 4.13 -9.55 -4.39
C PRO A 56 3.45 -9.91 -3.07
N LEU A 57 2.25 -10.47 -3.18
CA LEU A 57 1.53 -11.06 -2.06
C LEU A 57 0.73 -12.27 -2.55
N ARG A 58 0.85 -13.38 -1.83
CA ARG A 58 -0.02 -14.55 -2.00
C ARG A 58 -0.80 -14.77 -0.72
N VAL A 59 -2.11 -14.90 -0.84
CA VAL A 59 -3.02 -15.13 0.27
C VAL A 59 -3.71 -16.49 0.06
N PRO A 60 -3.83 -17.34 1.10
CA PRO A 60 -4.61 -18.56 0.99
C PRO A 60 -6.06 -18.27 0.61
N ALA A 61 -6.67 -19.15 -0.18
CA ALA A 61 -8.09 -19.08 -0.48
C ALA A 61 -8.91 -19.19 0.83
N GLY A 62 -9.99 -18.42 0.92
CA GLY A 62 -10.86 -18.41 2.09
C GLY A 62 -10.37 -17.59 3.29
N ALA A 63 -9.24 -16.88 3.17
CA ALA A 63 -8.80 -15.94 4.22
C ALA A 63 -9.88 -14.89 4.51
N ALA A 64 -10.16 -14.66 5.80
CA ALA A 64 -11.23 -13.76 6.22
C ALA A 64 -10.77 -12.30 6.28
N ALA A 65 -9.47 -12.09 6.54
CA ALA A 65 -8.89 -10.76 6.68
C ALA A 65 -7.38 -10.76 6.35
N LEU A 66 -6.87 -9.56 6.10
CA LEU A 66 -5.46 -9.24 6.18
C LEU A 66 -5.17 -8.49 7.48
N LEU A 67 -4.15 -8.94 8.18
CA LEU A 67 -3.63 -8.30 9.40
C LEU A 67 -2.29 -7.63 9.07
N VAL A 68 -2.26 -6.31 9.19
CA VAL A 68 -1.07 -5.49 8.90
C VAL A 68 -0.59 -4.82 10.17
N THR A 69 0.61 -5.17 10.63
CA THR A 69 1.25 -4.53 11.78
C THR A 69 2.10 -3.38 11.28
N LEU A 70 1.70 -2.16 11.63
CA LEU A 70 2.35 -0.94 11.15
C LEU A 70 2.35 0.18 12.20
N ARG A 71 3.18 1.19 11.95
CA ARG A 71 3.13 2.51 12.61
C ARG A 71 3.47 3.60 11.60
N GLY A 72 3.21 4.85 11.93
CA GLY A 72 3.55 5.96 11.06
C GLY A 72 3.30 7.32 11.70
N ASP A 73 2.92 8.27 10.87
CA ASP A 73 2.95 9.70 11.15
C ASP A 73 1.57 10.32 11.40
N GLY A 74 0.50 9.52 11.40
CA GLY A 74 -0.88 9.99 11.51
C GLY A 74 -1.53 10.36 10.18
N GLN A 75 -0.81 10.29 9.05
CA GLN A 75 -1.38 10.58 7.73
C GLN A 75 -2.31 9.47 7.25
N ARG A 76 -3.10 9.80 6.22
CA ARG A 76 -4.03 8.86 5.60
C ARG A 76 -3.35 8.16 4.43
N TYR A 77 -3.48 6.85 4.41
CA TYR A 77 -2.94 5.96 3.41
C TYR A 77 -4.02 5.04 2.87
N LYS A 78 -3.68 4.31 1.82
CA LYS A 78 -4.47 3.21 1.29
C LYS A 78 -3.62 1.96 1.23
N LEU A 79 -4.16 0.85 1.71
CA LEU A 79 -3.66 -0.48 1.40
C LEU A 79 -4.22 -0.86 0.02
N THR A 80 -3.35 -1.17 -0.92
CA THR A 80 -3.74 -1.49 -2.30
C THR A 80 -3.50 -2.96 -2.60
N LEU A 81 -4.41 -3.58 -3.36
CA LEU A 81 -4.31 -4.98 -3.78
C LEU A 81 -4.61 -5.09 -5.28
N LYS A 82 -3.84 -5.91 -5.99
CA LYS A 82 -4.14 -6.29 -7.38
C LYS A 82 -4.26 -7.80 -7.53
N LEU A 83 -5.10 -8.21 -8.47
CA LEU A 83 -5.34 -9.62 -8.82
C LEU A 83 -4.44 -10.08 -9.99
N ASP A 84 -3.63 -9.17 -10.53
CA ASP A 84 -2.68 -9.40 -11.60
C ASP A 84 -1.49 -8.41 -11.47
N ASP A 85 -0.47 -8.59 -12.31
CA ASP A 85 0.74 -7.76 -12.33
C ASP A 85 0.65 -6.58 -13.32
N SER A 86 -0.47 -6.43 -14.04
CA SER A 86 -0.64 -5.41 -15.07
C SER A 86 -0.84 -4.04 -14.45
N ASN A 87 -0.23 -3.00 -15.05
CA ASN A 87 -0.54 -1.61 -14.69
C ASN A 87 -1.83 -1.10 -15.32
N ALA A 88 -2.41 -1.83 -16.27
CA ALA A 88 -3.61 -1.45 -17.01
C ALA A 88 -4.92 -1.91 -16.37
N THR A 89 -4.86 -2.56 -15.20
CA THR A 89 -6.00 -3.11 -14.49
C THR A 89 -6.33 -2.32 -13.24
N ALA A 90 -7.60 -2.40 -12.81
CA ALA A 90 -8.07 -1.81 -11.57
C ALA A 90 -7.33 -2.43 -10.36
N GLN A 91 -7.30 -1.69 -9.26
CA GLN A 91 -6.80 -2.15 -7.97
C GLN A 91 -7.87 -1.96 -6.90
N TYR A 92 -7.88 -2.82 -5.91
CA TYR A 92 -8.71 -2.70 -4.72
C TYR A 92 -7.97 -1.85 -3.70
N GLN A 93 -8.66 -0.91 -3.05
CA GLN A 93 -8.05 0.01 -2.09
C GLN A 93 -8.89 0.08 -0.82
N ALA A 94 -8.24 -0.07 0.34
CA ALA A 94 -8.83 0.17 1.66
C ALA A 94 -8.10 1.35 2.33
N ARG A 95 -8.84 2.30 2.90
CA ARG A 95 -8.25 3.48 3.57
C ARG A 95 -7.88 3.16 5.01
N PHE A 96 -6.78 3.74 5.48
CA PHE A 96 -6.41 3.73 6.90
C PHE A 96 -5.65 5.00 7.29
N SER A 97 -5.64 5.33 8.59
CA SER A 97 -4.74 6.34 9.15
C SER A 97 -3.57 5.62 9.82
N ALA A 98 -2.34 6.05 9.58
CA ALA A 98 -1.17 5.39 10.17
C ALA A 98 -1.05 5.75 11.66
N PRO A 99 -1.26 4.79 12.59
CA PRO A 99 -1.14 5.03 14.02
C PRO A 99 0.31 5.35 14.40
N ARG A 100 0.51 6.22 15.41
CA ARG A 100 1.85 6.58 15.87
C ARG A 100 2.59 5.42 16.53
N GLU A 101 1.85 4.56 17.20
CA GLU A 101 2.34 3.35 17.85
C GLU A 101 2.14 2.12 16.97
N TRP A 102 2.97 1.10 17.21
CA TRP A 102 2.84 -0.20 16.56
C TRP A 102 1.46 -0.79 16.84
N THR A 103 0.66 -0.93 15.78
CA THR A 103 -0.71 -1.44 15.85
C THR A 103 -0.93 -2.44 14.73
N THR A 104 -1.67 -3.52 15.01
CA THR A 104 -2.18 -4.40 13.96
C THR A 104 -3.55 -3.93 13.50
N LEU A 105 -3.63 -3.49 12.25
CA LEU A 105 -4.89 -3.16 11.58
C LEU A 105 -5.43 -4.41 10.88
N ARG A 106 -6.75 -4.60 10.92
CA ARG A 106 -7.47 -5.71 10.28
C ARG A 106 -8.29 -5.19 9.10
N PHE A 107 -8.11 -5.80 7.93
CA PHE A 107 -8.81 -5.46 6.69
C PHE A 107 -9.56 -6.68 6.16
N SER A 108 -10.88 -6.61 6.13
CA SER A 108 -11.76 -7.58 5.47
C SER A 108 -11.95 -7.22 3.99
N PRO A 109 -12.43 -8.15 3.14
CA PRO A 109 -12.73 -7.83 1.74
C PRO A 109 -13.69 -6.66 1.54
N ALA A 110 -14.62 -6.45 2.48
CA ALA A 110 -15.62 -5.39 2.42
C ALA A 110 -15.03 -3.98 2.64
N ASP A 111 -13.82 -3.88 3.22
CA ASP A 111 -13.14 -2.60 3.41
C ASP A 111 -12.55 -2.04 2.11
N PHE A 112 -12.50 -2.86 1.05
CA PHE A 112 -11.87 -2.51 -0.21
C PHE A 112 -12.88 -2.06 -1.26
N THR A 113 -12.53 -0.98 -1.96
CA THR A 113 -13.25 -0.52 -3.15
C THR A 113 -12.33 -0.61 -4.37
N ALA A 114 -12.86 -1.11 -5.49
CA ALA A 114 -12.13 -1.15 -6.75
C ALA A 114 -11.97 0.26 -7.35
N SER A 115 -10.77 0.56 -7.83
CA SER A 115 -10.44 1.83 -8.44
C SER A 115 -9.43 1.67 -9.56
N PHE A 116 -9.63 2.41 -10.65
CA PHE A 116 -8.70 2.54 -11.76
C PHE A 116 -8.28 4.00 -11.91
N ARG A 117 -6.97 4.26 -11.86
CA ARG A 117 -6.39 5.62 -11.99
C ARG A 117 -7.06 6.66 -11.08
N GLY A 118 -7.26 6.29 -9.81
CA GLY A 118 -7.86 7.16 -8.79
C GLY A 118 -9.39 7.30 -8.85
N ARG A 119 -10.06 6.67 -9.82
CA ARG A 119 -11.52 6.71 -9.95
C ARG A 119 -12.14 5.40 -9.49
N PRO A 120 -13.23 5.41 -8.70
CA PRO A 120 -13.98 4.20 -8.40
C PRO A 120 -14.51 3.54 -9.67
N VAL A 121 -14.51 2.22 -9.71
CA VAL A 121 -15.07 1.43 -10.83
C VAL A 121 -15.89 0.27 -10.29
N ALA A 122 -16.88 -0.17 -11.06
CA ALA A 122 -17.59 -1.41 -10.77
C ALA A 122 -16.65 -2.60 -11.01
N ALA A 123 -16.56 -3.51 -10.04
CA ALA A 123 -15.81 -4.75 -10.12
C ALA A 123 -16.47 -5.81 -9.22
N PRO A 124 -16.17 -7.10 -9.42
CA PRO A 124 -16.60 -8.14 -8.49
C PRO A 124 -16.12 -7.86 -7.05
N PRO A 125 -16.77 -8.46 -6.04
CA PRO A 125 -16.24 -8.46 -4.67
C PRO A 125 -14.81 -9.01 -4.64
N LEU A 126 -13.97 -8.42 -3.78
CA LEU A 126 -12.61 -8.88 -3.61
C LEU A 126 -12.61 -10.30 -2.99
N ASP A 127 -11.89 -11.22 -3.62
CA ASP A 127 -11.45 -12.48 -3.01
C ASP A 127 -9.94 -12.41 -2.81
N PHE A 128 -9.48 -12.58 -1.57
CA PHE A 128 -8.06 -12.54 -1.27
C PHE A 128 -7.28 -13.67 -1.95
N GLY A 129 -7.90 -14.84 -2.21
CA GLY A 129 -7.24 -15.95 -2.89
C GLY A 129 -6.72 -15.60 -4.29
N GLY A 130 -7.31 -14.58 -4.93
CA GLY A 130 -6.88 -14.06 -6.23
C GLY A 130 -5.77 -13.00 -6.16
N VAL A 131 -5.39 -12.53 -4.98
CA VAL A 131 -4.40 -11.44 -4.83
C VAL A 131 -3.02 -11.89 -5.30
N ARG A 132 -2.35 -10.99 -6.02
CA ARG A 132 -0.98 -11.15 -6.55
C ARG A 132 -0.01 -10.10 -6.07
N SER A 133 -0.49 -8.89 -5.78
CA SER A 133 0.34 -7.82 -5.24
C SER A 133 -0.35 -7.01 -4.18
N VAL A 134 0.46 -6.45 -3.28
CA VAL A 134 0.06 -5.51 -2.24
C VAL A 134 0.92 -4.27 -2.29
N GLY A 135 0.35 -3.14 -1.87
CA GLY A 135 1.07 -1.89 -1.75
C GLY A 135 0.48 -0.95 -0.71
N VAL A 136 1.20 0.13 -0.46
CA VAL A 136 0.69 1.28 0.30
C VAL A 136 0.78 2.51 -0.60
N LEU A 137 -0.25 3.34 -0.54
CA LEU A 137 -0.38 4.56 -1.33
C LEU A 137 -0.74 5.72 -0.41
N ILE A 138 0.03 6.81 -0.48
CA ILE A 138 -0.38 8.13 0.02
C ILE A 138 -0.84 8.96 -1.18
N SER A 139 -2.06 9.49 -1.11
CA SER A 139 -2.71 10.26 -2.18
C SER A 139 -3.80 11.18 -1.60
N ASP A 140 -4.83 11.50 -2.41
CA ASP A 140 -6.06 12.19 -2.01
C ASP A 140 -5.82 13.65 -1.58
N GLY A 141 -4.99 14.37 -2.33
CA GLY A 141 -4.75 15.80 -2.15
C GLY A 141 -3.91 16.15 -0.92
N GLN A 142 -3.27 15.16 -0.29
CA GLN A 142 -2.33 15.36 0.81
C GLN A 142 -0.96 15.72 0.24
N ALA A 143 -0.27 16.66 0.89
CA ALA A 143 1.08 17.09 0.53
C ALA A 143 1.93 17.17 1.80
N GLY A 144 3.24 17.02 1.66
CA GLY A 144 4.14 17.06 2.80
C GLY A 144 5.03 15.83 2.91
N ALA A 145 5.91 15.89 3.92
CA ALA A 145 6.73 14.75 4.31
C ALA A 145 5.83 13.65 4.88
N PHE A 146 6.16 12.40 4.58
CA PHE A 146 5.44 11.25 5.10
C PHE A 146 6.35 10.11 5.50
N ARG A 147 5.87 9.27 6.42
CA ARG A 147 6.54 8.05 6.88
C ARG A 147 5.54 7.05 7.45
N VAL A 148 5.58 5.84 6.92
CA VAL A 148 4.91 4.65 7.47
C VAL A 148 5.88 3.46 7.47
N GLU A 149 5.80 2.64 8.50
CA GLU A 149 6.64 1.46 8.69
C GLU A 149 5.75 0.24 8.86
N LEU A 150 6.04 -0.80 8.08
CA LEU A 150 5.30 -2.06 8.11
C LEU A 150 6.23 -3.15 8.63
N ARG A 151 5.79 -3.87 9.66
CA ARG A 151 6.54 -4.99 10.24
C ARG A 151 6.09 -6.33 9.67
N THR A 152 4.79 -6.56 9.63
CA THR A 152 4.23 -7.83 9.12
C THR A 152 2.94 -7.61 8.35
N LEU A 153 2.71 -8.44 7.34
CA LEU A 153 1.40 -8.62 6.72
C LEU A 153 1.08 -10.13 6.67
N ARG A 154 -0.04 -10.53 7.27
CA ARG A 154 -0.47 -11.94 7.29
C ARG A 154 -1.96 -12.06 7.00
N ALA A 155 -2.35 -13.24 6.56
CA ALA A 155 -3.75 -13.61 6.39
C ALA A 155 -4.29 -14.19 7.70
N GLU A 156 -5.57 -13.95 7.98
CA GLU A 156 -6.37 -14.60 9.02
C GLU A 156 -7.18 -15.76 8.43
#